data_AF-A0A7K0THP2-F1
#
_entry.id   AF-A0A7K0THP2-F1
#
_cell.length_a   1.000
_cell.length_b   1.000
_cell.length_c   1.000
_cell.angle_alpha   90.00
_cell.angle_beta   90.00
_cell.angle_gamma   90.00
#
_symmetry.space_group_name_H-M   'P 1'
#
loop_
_entity.id
_entity.type
_entity.pdbx_description
1 polymer ?
#
loop_
_entity_poly.entity_id
_entity_poly.type
_entity_poly.pdbx_seq_one_letter_code
_entity_poly.pdbx_strand_id
1 'polypeptide(L)'
;SFFDEDLARRITISTSHRYKGREKMTVILLDAIQRRYPFIHPDWVFSRILGSDLSSVMDEERRLLYVASTRAIVKLIVLTDQKEITPFLDLQTNKELIQEIKWENLEGPTSVTRQVLALVGNSTQSRGDGTFPLRDLLKSSGYEYIPGVWSHWRKAYVAKNFSLDELRNELWAKEDEVIQKSGVEVRLIVNPNIEFAKYQINTNKWQTILEKYDLLDSVLEEEQKFAISDEIVSD
;
A
#
# COMPACT_ATOMS: atom_id res chain seq x y z
N SER A 1 4.58 9.46 3.75
CA SER A 1 5.29 8.22 3.33
C SER A 1 4.95 7.15 4.35
N PHE A 2 4.75 5.90 3.96
CA PHE A 2 4.55 4.78 4.90
C PHE A 2 5.85 4.32 5.58
N PHE A 3 6.98 4.84 5.12
CA PHE A 3 8.31 4.64 5.69
C PHE A 3 8.70 5.86 6.53
N ASP A 4 9.44 5.65 7.61
CA ASP A 4 10.13 6.72 8.33
C ASP A 4 11.09 7.50 7.40
N GLU A 5 11.55 8.67 7.84
CA GLU A 5 12.37 9.54 6.98
C GLU A 5 13.70 8.91 6.56
N ASP A 6 14.35 8.14 7.43
CA ASP A 6 15.67 7.58 7.15
C ASP A 6 15.58 6.40 6.18
N LEU A 7 14.56 5.56 6.33
CA LEU A 7 14.23 4.48 5.41
C LEU A 7 13.74 5.04 4.07
N ALA A 8 12.90 6.08 4.08
CA ALA A 8 12.42 6.73 2.86
C ALA A 8 13.58 7.30 2.03
N ARG A 9 14.62 7.88 2.66
CA ARG A 9 15.82 8.38 1.97
C ARG A 9 16.65 7.26 1.32
N ARG A 10 16.58 6.03 1.85
CA ARG A 10 17.33 4.87 1.32
C ARG A 10 16.61 4.19 0.15
N ILE A 11 15.29 4.36 0.04
CA ILE A 11 14.46 3.79 -1.02
C ILE A 11 14.45 4.70 -2.25
N THR A 12 14.67 4.11 -3.42
CA THR A 12 14.58 4.82 -4.70
C THR A 12 13.62 4.10 -5.63
N ILE A 13 12.60 4.81 -6.11
CA ILE A 13 11.61 4.26 -7.07
C ILE A 13 11.86 4.92 -8.43
N SER A 14 12.00 4.10 -9.47
CA SER A 14 12.22 4.59 -10.83
C SER A 14 11.75 3.58 -11.87
N THR A 15 11.64 4.04 -13.11
CA THR A 15 11.41 3.14 -14.24
C THR A 15 12.70 2.45 -14.65
N SER A 16 12.61 1.25 -15.24
CA SER A 16 13.77 0.49 -15.75
C SER A 16 14.66 1.34 -16.67
N HIS A 17 14.05 2.20 -17.49
CA HIS A 17 14.74 3.17 -18.34
C HIS A 17 15.61 4.16 -17.55
N ARG A 18 15.02 4.85 -16.56
CA ARG A 18 15.72 5.86 -15.75
C ARG A 18 16.77 5.24 -14.82
N TYR A 19 16.62 3.96 -14.53
CA TYR A 19 17.47 3.23 -13.61
C TYR A 19 18.72 2.62 -14.26
N LYS A 20 18.82 2.69 -15.59
CA LYS A 20 19.99 2.23 -16.36
C LYS A 20 21.27 2.90 -15.85
N GLY A 21 22.29 2.08 -15.57
CA GLY A 21 23.60 2.55 -15.07
C GLY A 21 23.66 2.83 -13.56
N ARG A 22 22.61 2.48 -12.80
CA ARG A 22 22.59 2.57 -11.33
C ARG A 22 22.42 1.17 -10.75
N GLU A 23 23.09 0.89 -9.64
CA GLU A 23 23.03 -0.42 -8.98
C GLU A 23 22.60 -0.26 -7.52
N LYS A 24 21.97 -1.31 -6.97
CA LYS A 24 21.60 -1.40 -5.55
C LYS A 24 21.82 -2.82 -5.05
N MET A 25 22.03 -2.93 -3.74
CA MET A 25 22.14 -4.21 -3.05
C MET A 25 20.92 -5.10 -3.32
N THR A 26 19.72 -4.52 -3.20
CA THR A 26 18.46 -5.20 -3.48
C THR A 26 17.66 -4.41 -4.49
N VAL A 27 17.14 -5.09 -5.51
CA VAL A 27 16.19 -4.52 -6.49
C VAL A 27 14.89 -5.30 -6.43
N ILE A 28 13.78 -4.56 -6.34
CA ILE A 28 12.44 -5.10 -6.46
C ILE A 28 11.90 -4.67 -7.82
N LEU A 29 11.73 -5.63 -8.73
CA LEU A 29 11.13 -5.41 -10.03
C LEU A 29 9.61 -5.60 -9.93
N LEU A 30 8.87 -4.53 -10.19
CA LEU A 30 7.41 -4.52 -10.17
C LEU A 30 6.84 -4.84 -11.55
N ASP A 31 5.64 -5.42 -11.55
CA ASP A 31 4.81 -5.68 -12.74
C ASP A 31 5.55 -6.42 -13.87
N ALA A 32 6.25 -7.50 -13.55
CA ALA A 32 6.87 -8.36 -14.57
C ALA A 32 5.81 -9.25 -15.28
N ILE A 33 4.79 -8.60 -15.84
CA ILE A 33 3.61 -9.20 -16.46
C ILE A 33 3.54 -8.90 -17.96
N GLN A 34 2.80 -9.72 -18.71
CA GLN A 34 2.69 -9.66 -20.17
C GLN A 34 2.20 -8.30 -20.68
N ARG A 35 1.32 -7.61 -19.94
CA ARG A 35 0.80 -6.28 -20.32
C ARG A 35 1.82 -5.14 -20.17
N ARG A 36 2.93 -5.38 -19.47
CA ARG A 36 3.97 -4.38 -19.18
C ARG A 36 5.30 -4.73 -19.80
N TYR A 37 5.60 -6.01 -19.95
CA TYR A 37 6.78 -6.52 -20.60
C TYR A 37 6.38 -7.62 -21.60
N PRO A 38 6.56 -7.41 -22.91
CA PRO A 38 7.01 -6.17 -23.57
C PRO A 38 5.92 -5.08 -23.61
N PHE A 39 6.32 -3.81 -23.48
CA PHE A 39 5.45 -2.67 -23.75
C PHE A 39 5.59 -2.22 -25.22
N ILE A 40 4.72 -2.72 -26.09
CA ILE A 40 4.74 -2.40 -27.52
C ILE A 40 3.73 -1.28 -27.80
N HIS A 41 4.21 -0.07 -28.09
CA HIS A 41 3.35 1.06 -28.42
C HIS A 41 2.66 0.86 -29.78
N PRO A 42 1.36 1.18 -29.96
CA PRO A 42 0.66 1.00 -31.24
C PRO A 42 1.38 1.65 -32.45
N ASP A 43 2.03 2.78 -32.21
CA ASP A 43 2.78 3.53 -33.24
C ASP A 43 4.10 2.86 -33.67
N TRP A 44 4.49 1.72 -33.08
CA TRP A 44 5.68 0.97 -33.50
C TRP A 44 5.67 0.68 -35.01
N VAL A 45 4.48 0.57 -35.62
CA VAL A 45 4.30 0.37 -37.05
C VAL A 45 5.03 1.43 -37.88
N PHE A 46 5.12 2.67 -37.40
CA PHE A 46 5.83 3.76 -38.08
C PHE A 46 7.35 3.63 -37.96
N SER A 47 7.90 2.84 -37.03
CA SER A 47 9.34 2.55 -37.00
C SER A 47 9.80 1.64 -38.14
N ARG A 48 8.87 0.94 -38.81
CA ARG A 48 9.17 0.10 -39.97
C ARG A 48 9.83 0.84 -41.12
N ILE A 49 9.47 2.11 -41.33
CA ILE A 49 10.11 2.94 -42.37
C ILE A 49 11.59 3.23 -42.06
N LEU A 50 12.03 3.07 -40.81
CA LEU A 50 13.41 3.21 -40.36
C LEU A 50 14.15 1.86 -40.28
N GLY A 51 13.54 0.78 -40.79
CA GLY A 51 14.12 -0.57 -40.79
C GLY A 51 13.95 -1.35 -39.49
N SER A 52 13.14 -0.85 -38.54
CA SER A 52 12.80 -1.60 -37.32
C SER A 52 11.65 -2.58 -37.60
N ASP A 53 11.77 -3.81 -37.11
CA ASP A 53 10.69 -4.80 -37.14
C ASP A 53 10.19 -5.13 -35.73
N LEU A 54 9.10 -5.89 -35.63
CA LEU A 54 8.52 -6.26 -34.34
C LEU A 54 9.50 -7.03 -33.46
N SER A 55 10.37 -7.85 -34.06
CA SER A 55 11.37 -8.63 -33.32
C SER A 55 12.41 -7.73 -32.67
N SER A 56 12.86 -6.69 -33.38
CA SER A 56 13.79 -5.70 -32.85
C SER A 56 13.21 -4.92 -31.66
N VAL A 57 11.92 -4.56 -31.73
CA VAL A 57 11.21 -3.91 -30.61
C VAL A 57 11.10 -4.86 -29.42
N MET A 58 10.77 -6.12 -29.66
CA MET A 58 10.71 -7.13 -28.61
C MET A 58 12.07 -7.36 -27.95
N ASP A 59 13.17 -7.37 -28.71
CA ASP A 59 14.52 -7.54 -28.18
C ASP A 59 14.97 -6.33 -27.36
N GLU A 60 14.58 -5.12 -27.75
CA GLU A 60 14.84 -3.92 -26.96
C GLU A 60 14.10 -3.94 -25.62
N GLU A 61 12.82 -4.31 -25.62
CA GLU A 61 12.03 -4.49 -24.39
C GLU A 61 12.58 -5.62 -23.50
N ARG A 62 13.01 -6.74 -24.10
CA ARG A 62 13.69 -7.83 -23.38
C ARG A 62 14.99 -7.34 -22.74
N ARG A 63 15.79 -6.56 -23.48
CA ARG A 63 17.03 -5.96 -22.99
C ARG A 63 16.75 -5.02 -21.82
N LEU A 64 15.65 -4.28 -21.84
CA LEU A 64 15.25 -3.41 -20.73
C LEU A 64 15.01 -4.22 -19.45
N LEU A 65 14.27 -5.33 -19.54
CA LEU A 65 14.01 -6.23 -18.42
C LEU A 65 15.32 -6.85 -17.89
N TYR A 66 16.19 -7.29 -18.78
CA TYR A 66 17.52 -7.80 -18.43
C TYR A 66 18.36 -6.74 -17.71
N VAL A 67 18.39 -5.51 -18.22
CA VAL A 67 19.12 -4.41 -17.60
C VAL A 67 18.59 -4.12 -16.20
N ALA A 68 17.27 -4.09 -16.00
CA ALA A 68 16.66 -3.88 -14.68
C ALA A 68 17.00 -5.00 -13.71
N SER A 69 16.91 -6.26 -14.16
CA SER A 69 17.19 -7.45 -13.36
C SER A 69 18.66 -7.50 -12.92
N THR A 70 19.58 -7.08 -13.78
CA THR A 70 21.03 -7.05 -13.51
C THR A 70 21.49 -5.85 -12.69
N ARG A 71 20.60 -4.94 -12.26
CA ARG A 71 20.97 -3.87 -11.33
C ARG A 71 21.05 -4.33 -9.87
N ALA A 72 20.54 -5.51 -9.56
CA ALA A 72 20.66 -6.12 -8.26
C ALA A 72 22.08 -6.68 -8.07
N ILE A 73 22.76 -6.25 -7.01
CA ILE A 73 24.09 -6.78 -6.65
C ILE A 73 23.94 -8.08 -5.85
N VAL A 74 23.01 -8.11 -4.89
CA VAL A 74 22.86 -9.22 -3.96
C VAL A 74 21.53 -9.94 -4.18
N LYS A 75 20.42 -9.21 -4.24
CA LYS A 75 19.08 -9.82 -4.28
C LYS A 75 18.18 -9.15 -5.30
N LEU A 76 17.62 -9.95 -6.19
CA LEU A 76 16.54 -9.58 -7.08
C LEU A 76 15.23 -10.19 -6.58
N ILE A 77 14.21 -9.36 -6.40
CA ILE A 77 12.85 -9.79 -6.10
C ILE A 77 12.00 -9.39 -7.30
N VAL A 78 11.24 -10.33 -7.85
CA VAL A 78 10.38 -10.07 -9.00
C VAL A 78 8.94 -10.29 -8.60
N LEU A 79 8.11 -9.27 -8.81
CA LEU A 79 6.68 -9.33 -8.56
C LEU A 79 5.94 -9.54 -9.88
N THR A 80 5.18 -10.63 -9.94
CA THR A 80 4.42 -11.06 -11.11
C THR A 80 3.06 -11.63 -10.69
N ASP A 81 2.12 -11.65 -11.63
CA ASP A 81 0.87 -12.41 -11.51
C ASP A 81 1.04 -13.74 -12.25
N GLN A 82 0.66 -14.86 -11.62
CA GLN A 82 0.73 -16.20 -12.21
C GLN A 82 -0.12 -16.32 -13.49
N LYS A 83 -1.18 -15.53 -13.65
CA LYS A 83 -2.07 -15.58 -14.81
C LYS A 83 -1.56 -14.79 -16.02
N GLU A 84 -0.67 -13.83 -15.80
CA GLU A 84 -0.21 -12.88 -16.83
C GLU A 84 1.31 -12.72 -16.80
N ILE A 85 2.07 -13.79 -16.60
CA ILE A 85 3.54 -13.73 -16.52
C ILE A 85 4.11 -13.17 -17.84
N THR A 86 5.10 -12.27 -17.75
CA THR A 86 5.80 -11.79 -18.95
C THR A 86 6.47 -12.96 -19.70
N PRO A 87 6.40 -13.00 -21.04
CA PRO A 87 7.08 -14.03 -21.84
C PRO A 87 8.62 -13.99 -21.71
N PHE A 88 9.18 -12.97 -21.07
CA PHE A 88 10.61 -12.85 -20.84
C PHE A 88 11.09 -13.54 -19.56
N LEU A 89 10.18 -13.99 -18.68
CA LEU A 89 10.51 -14.77 -17.50
C LEU A 89 10.31 -16.26 -17.80
N ASP A 90 11.42 -16.98 -17.95
CA ASP A 90 11.41 -18.44 -18.03
C ASP A 90 11.59 -19.06 -16.64
N LEU A 91 10.45 -19.28 -15.97
CA LEU A 91 10.39 -19.87 -14.64
C LEU A 91 10.54 -21.41 -14.64
N GLN A 92 10.40 -22.06 -15.80
CA GLN A 92 10.46 -23.52 -15.89
C GLN A 92 11.90 -24.00 -16.00
N THR A 93 12.70 -23.35 -16.84
CA THR A 93 14.10 -23.76 -17.08
C THR A 93 15.01 -23.54 -15.88
N ASN A 94 14.70 -22.57 -15.00
CA ASN A 94 15.53 -22.20 -13.85
C ASN A 94 14.85 -22.44 -12.49
N LYS A 95 13.90 -23.38 -12.43
CA LYS A 95 13.06 -23.60 -11.24
C LYS A 95 13.87 -23.85 -9.95
N GLU A 96 15.04 -24.46 -10.06
CA GLU A 96 15.93 -24.74 -8.91
C GLU A 96 16.64 -23.49 -8.37
N LEU A 97 16.77 -22.44 -9.19
CA LEU A 97 17.44 -21.18 -8.83
C LEU A 97 16.45 -20.11 -8.36
N ILE A 98 15.14 -20.36 -8.51
CA ILE A 98 14.08 -19.40 -8.24
C ILE A 98 13.28 -19.84 -7.01
N GLN A 99 13.32 -19.02 -5.97
CA GLN A 99 12.43 -19.18 -4.83
C GLN A 99 11.09 -18.52 -5.13
N GLU A 100 10.05 -19.34 -5.40
CA GLU A 100 8.69 -18.84 -5.54
C GLU A 100 8.05 -18.66 -4.16
N ILE A 101 7.54 -17.46 -3.91
CA ILE A 101 6.84 -17.13 -2.67
C ILE A 101 5.47 -16.59 -3.05
N LYS A 102 4.41 -17.25 -2.57
CA LYS A 102 3.07 -16.70 -2.71
C LYS A 102 2.92 -15.50 -1.79
N TRP A 103 2.36 -14.41 -2.33
CA TRP A 103 2.12 -13.20 -1.58
C TRP A 103 1.29 -13.43 -0.30
N GLU A 104 0.29 -14.31 -0.38
CA GLU A 104 -0.57 -14.69 0.75
C GLU A 104 0.17 -15.38 1.91
N ASN A 105 1.34 -15.95 1.65
CA ASN A 105 2.16 -16.65 2.63
C ASN A 105 3.24 -15.76 3.25
N LEU A 106 3.41 -14.53 2.75
CA LEU A 106 4.31 -13.58 3.39
C LEU A 106 3.70 -13.16 4.72
N GLU A 107 4.46 -13.33 5.79
CA GLU A 107 4.12 -12.71 7.06
C GLU A 107 4.00 -11.20 6.84
N GLY A 108 2.96 -10.60 7.44
CA GLY A 108 2.79 -9.16 7.40
C GLY A 108 4.08 -8.47 7.86
N PRO A 109 4.37 -7.26 7.37
CA PRO A 109 5.63 -6.61 7.64
C PRO A 109 5.92 -6.56 9.15
N THR A 110 6.98 -7.23 9.59
CA THR A 110 7.41 -7.31 10.99
C THR A 110 7.83 -5.94 11.54
N SER A 111 8.22 -5.01 10.66
CA SER A 111 8.87 -3.74 11.00
C SER A 111 8.30 -2.51 10.26
N VAL A 112 7.15 -2.62 9.58
CA VAL A 112 6.55 -1.41 8.96
C VAL A 112 5.69 -0.76 10.01
N THR A 113 6.17 0.37 10.53
CA THR A 113 5.50 1.35 11.41
C THR A 113 4.06 0.96 11.71
N ARG A 114 3.79 0.58 12.95
CA ARG A 114 2.45 0.13 13.36
C ARG A 114 1.41 1.11 12.81
N GLN A 115 0.34 0.56 12.23
CA GLN A 115 -0.67 1.37 11.55
C GLN A 115 -1.93 1.46 12.39
N VAL A 116 -2.50 2.66 12.44
CA VAL A 116 -3.87 2.87 12.89
C VAL A 116 -4.77 2.82 11.66
N LEU A 117 -5.68 1.86 11.64
CA LEU A 117 -6.72 1.74 10.63
C LEU A 117 -7.95 2.51 11.11
N ALA A 118 -8.35 3.53 10.35
CA ALA A 118 -9.64 4.19 10.53
C ALA A 118 -10.67 3.51 9.63
N LEU A 119 -11.65 2.87 10.26
CA LEU A 119 -12.79 2.24 9.60
C LEU A 119 -14.03 3.10 9.77
N VAL A 120 -14.68 3.49 8.68
CA VAL A 120 -15.85 4.37 8.69
C VAL A 120 -17.00 3.63 7.99
N GLY A 121 -18.01 3.24 8.75
CA GLY A 121 -19.15 2.49 8.22
C GLY A 121 -20.48 3.01 8.74
N ASN A 122 -21.54 2.32 8.37
CA ASN A 122 -22.88 2.67 8.85
C ASN A 122 -23.06 2.12 10.26
N SER A 123 -23.58 2.93 11.17
CA SER A 123 -23.98 2.47 12.50
C SER A 123 -25.13 1.48 12.37
N THR A 124 -25.04 0.34 13.03
CA THR A 124 -26.09 -0.70 13.02
C THR A 124 -27.36 -0.27 13.75
N GLN A 125 -27.30 0.80 14.54
CA GLN A 125 -28.40 1.26 15.41
C GLN A 125 -29.03 2.58 14.95
N SER A 126 -28.62 3.15 13.82
CA SER A 126 -29.08 4.46 13.37
C SER A 126 -30.01 4.39 12.15
N ARG A 127 -30.97 5.32 12.08
CA ARG A 127 -31.88 5.52 10.94
C ARG A 127 -31.36 6.53 9.91
N GLY A 128 -30.14 7.04 10.07
CA GLY A 128 -29.54 8.00 9.16
C GLY A 128 -29.00 7.38 7.85
N ASP A 129 -28.69 8.24 6.88
CA ASP A 129 -28.13 7.84 5.57
C ASP A 129 -26.69 7.27 5.67
N GLY A 130 -26.09 7.32 6.86
CA GLY A 130 -24.78 6.76 7.16
C GLY A 130 -23.69 7.37 6.29
N THR A 131 -22.90 6.51 5.64
CA THR A 131 -21.76 6.91 4.81
C THR A 131 -22.13 7.24 3.37
N PHE A 132 -23.39 7.06 2.95
CA PHE A 132 -23.79 7.27 1.57
C PHE A 132 -23.57 8.73 1.08
N PRO A 133 -23.96 9.78 1.83
CA PRO A 133 -23.69 11.16 1.45
C PRO A 133 -22.20 11.54 1.49
N LEU A 134 -21.39 10.75 2.21
CA LEU A 134 -19.96 11.02 2.42
C LEU A 134 -19.07 10.28 1.42
N ARG A 135 -19.64 9.46 0.54
CA ARG A 135 -18.91 8.57 -0.38
C ARG A 135 -17.81 9.29 -1.17
N ASP A 136 -18.14 10.43 -1.78
CA ASP A 136 -17.20 11.15 -2.64
C ASP A 136 -16.12 11.86 -1.82
N LEU A 137 -16.47 12.35 -0.62
CA LEU A 137 -15.51 12.95 0.33
C LEU A 137 -14.55 11.91 0.91
N LEU A 138 -15.03 10.69 1.19
CA LEU A 138 -14.21 9.59 1.68
C LEU A 138 -13.22 9.14 0.60
N LYS A 139 -13.69 8.99 -0.65
CA LYS A 139 -12.82 8.68 -1.79
C LYS A 139 -11.75 9.75 -2.01
N SER A 140 -12.12 11.03 -1.98
CA SER A 140 -11.15 12.13 -2.15
C SER A 140 -10.16 12.22 -1.00
N SER A 141 -10.57 11.79 0.21
CA SER A 141 -9.71 11.67 1.38
C SER A 141 -8.84 10.39 1.38
N GLY A 142 -8.92 9.56 0.33
CA GLY A 142 -8.08 8.38 0.16
C GLY A 142 -8.59 7.11 0.85
N TYR A 143 -9.87 7.03 1.19
CA TYR A 143 -10.46 5.81 1.76
C TYR A 143 -10.83 4.81 0.66
N GLU A 144 -10.65 3.52 0.97
CA GLU A 144 -11.08 2.40 0.15
C GLU A 144 -12.32 1.74 0.75
N TYR A 145 -13.31 1.40 -0.08
CA TYR A 145 -14.50 0.69 0.39
C TYR A 145 -14.24 -0.82 0.46
N ILE A 146 -14.48 -1.40 1.63
CA ILE A 146 -14.33 -2.83 1.92
C ILE A 146 -15.73 -3.42 2.17
N PRO A 147 -16.24 -4.29 1.29
CA PRO A 147 -17.50 -4.98 1.50
C PRO A 147 -17.34 -6.09 2.55
N GLY A 148 -18.38 -6.35 3.35
CA GLY A 148 -18.36 -7.45 4.32
C GLY A 148 -19.59 -7.48 5.22
N VAL A 149 -19.50 -8.23 6.34
CA VAL A 149 -20.56 -8.30 7.37
C VAL A 149 -20.91 -6.91 7.89
N TRP A 150 -19.88 -6.09 8.08
CA TRP A 150 -20.01 -4.66 8.29
C TRP A 150 -19.21 -3.95 7.21
N SER A 151 -19.87 -3.56 6.12
CA SER A 151 -19.21 -2.83 5.04
C SER A 151 -18.78 -1.45 5.52
N HIS A 152 -17.53 -1.10 5.23
CA HIS A 152 -16.91 0.12 5.74
C HIS A 152 -15.87 0.66 4.76
N TRP A 153 -15.55 1.93 4.92
CA TRP A 153 -14.43 2.61 4.31
C TRP A 153 -13.21 2.46 5.19
N ARG A 154 -12.04 2.22 4.62
CA ARG A 154 -10.79 2.00 5.33
C ARG A 154 -9.72 2.98 4.86
N LYS A 155 -9.01 3.58 5.81
CA LYS A 155 -7.76 4.31 5.59
C LYS A 155 -6.74 3.96 6.66
N ALA A 156 -5.48 3.83 6.25
CA ALA A 156 -4.37 3.54 7.15
C ALA A 156 -3.58 4.81 7.47
N TYR A 157 -3.25 4.99 8.74
CA TYR A 157 -2.40 6.05 9.28
C TYR A 157 -1.15 5.42 9.90
N VAL A 158 -0.03 6.14 9.85
CA VAL A 158 1.17 5.79 10.60
C VAL A 158 0.89 6.06 12.08
N ALA A 159 0.94 5.06 12.95
CA ALA A 159 0.51 5.19 14.35
C ALA A 159 1.27 6.28 15.10
N LYS A 160 2.58 6.41 14.87
CA LYS A 160 3.43 7.45 15.47
C LYS A 160 2.95 8.88 15.20
N ASN A 161 2.34 9.11 14.03
CA ASN A 161 1.87 10.42 13.61
C ASN A 161 0.35 10.53 13.70
N PHE A 162 -0.33 9.50 14.18
CA PHE A 162 -1.79 9.50 14.22
C PHE A 162 -2.28 10.42 15.34
N SER A 163 -3.15 11.36 15.00
CA SER A 163 -3.92 12.11 15.98
C SER A 163 -5.41 12.09 15.63
N LEU A 164 -6.25 12.07 16.66
CA LEU A 164 -7.69 12.14 16.48
C LEU A 164 -8.11 13.48 15.86
N ASP A 165 -7.37 14.55 16.14
CA ASP A 165 -7.64 15.88 15.60
C ASP A 165 -7.38 15.95 14.10
N GLU A 166 -6.34 15.27 13.59
CA GLU A 166 -6.13 15.15 12.14
C GLU A 166 -7.30 14.42 11.47
N LEU A 167 -7.76 13.31 12.06
CA LEU A 167 -8.92 12.57 11.55
C LEU A 167 -10.18 13.43 11.54
N ARG A 168 -10.44 14.17 12.63
CA ARG A 168 -11.59 15.09 12.73
C ARG A 168 -11.49 16.27 11.77
N ASN A 169 -10.28 16.60 11.33
CA ASN A 169 -10.01 17.63 10.34
C ASN A 169 -10.08 17.13 8.88
N GLU A 170 -10.49 15.90 8.62
CA GLU A 170 -10.72 15.47 7.24
C GLU A 170 -11.99 16.05 6.63
N LEU A 171 -12.04 16.16 5.30
CA LEU A 171 -13.15 16.77 4.57
C LEU A 171 -14.50 16.12 4.91
N TRP A 172 -14.53 14.80 5.07
CA TRP A 172 -15.75 14.08 5.44
C TRP A 172 -16.08 14.18 6.94
N ALA A 173 -15.10 14.49 7.79
CA ALA A 173 -15.20 14.40 9.26
C ALA A 173 -15.49 15.74 9.95
N LYS A 174 -14.99 16.86 9.38
CA LYS A 174 -15.19 18.22 9.90
C LYS A 174 -16.68 18.56 10.03
N GLU A 175 -17.06 19.42 10.95
CA GLU A 175 -18.43 19.93 10.96
C GLU A 175 -18.72 20.66 9.64
N ASP A 176 -19.83 20.30 9.00
CA ASP A 176 -20.24 20.83 7.71
C ASP A 176 -21.70 21.29 7.83
N GLU A 177 -21.96 22.55 7.46
CA GLU A 177 -23.29 23.16 7.51
C GLU A 177 -24.21 22.61 6.40
N VAL A 178 -23.64 22.10 5.30
CA VAL A 178 -24.36 21.64 4.11
C VAL A 178 -24.69 20.15 4.22
N ILE A 179 -23.77 19.33 4.73
CA ILE A 179 -23.95 17.88 4.81
C ILE A 179 -24.18 17.44 6.25
N GLN A 180 -25.42 17.09 6.58
CA GLN A 180 -25.75 16.51 7.88
C GLN A 180 -25.31 15.04 7.96
N LYS A 181 -24.45 14.75 8.94
CA LYS A 181 -23.89 13.42 9.19
C LYS A 181 -24.69 12.76 10.28
N SER A 182 -25.36 11.67 9.94
CA SER A 182 -26.14 10.90 10.91
C SER A 182 -26.03 9.41 10.63
N GLY A 183 -25.79 8.63 11.68
CA GLY A 183 -25.66 7.18 11.56
C GLY A 183 -24.33 6.69 11.00
N VAL A 184 -23.26 7.47 11.16
CA VAL A 184 -21.90 7.03 10.84
C VAL A 184 -21.25 6.45 12.08
N GLU A 185 -20.54 5.35 11.92
CA GLU A 185 -19.74 4.71 12.97
C GLU A 185 -18.27 4.68 12.53
N VAL A 186 -17.39 5.15 13.40
CA VAL A 186 -15.94 5.19 13.18
C VAL A 186 -15.27 4.27 14.18
N ARG A 187 -14.45 3.33 13.71
CA ARG A 187 -13.65 2.42 14.53
C ARG A 187 -12.18 2.66 14.24
N LEU A 188 -11.38 2.78 15.29
CA LEU A 188 -9.93 2.89 15.21
C LEU A 188 -9.30 1.61 15.73
N ILE A 189 -8.50 0.99 14.88
CA ILE A 189 -7.90 -0.31 15.12
C ILE A 189 -6.39 -0.20 14.94
N VAL A 190 -5.62 -0.78 15.85
CA VAL A 190 -4.17 -0.97 15.67
C VAL A 190 -3.87 -2.44 15.33
N ASN A 191 -2.93 -2.67 14.42
CA ASN A 191 -2.52 -4.01 13.97
C ASN A 191 -2.02 -4.87 15.15
N PRO A 192 -2.43 -6.15 15.31
CA PRO A 192 -3.26 -6.98 14.41
C PRO A 192 -4.73 -7.11 14.81
N ASN A 193 -5.41 -5.98 15.05
CA ASN A 193 -6.87 -5.84 15.26
C ASN A 193 -7.32 -5.49 16.67
N ILE A 194 -6.51 -4.72 17.41
CA ILE A 194 -6.95 -4.17 18.70
C ILE A 194 -7.76 -2.91 18.41
N GLU A 195 -9.08 -2.99 18.59
CA GLU A 195 -9.97 -1.82 18.58
C GLU A 195 -9.72 -1.01 19.85
N PHE A 196 -9.10 0.16 19.70
CA PHE A 196 -8.78 1.04 20.83
C PHE A 196 -9.75 2.22 20.93
N ALA A 197 -10.46 2.56 19.86
CA ALA A 197 -11.48 3.60 19.93
C ALA A 197 -12.66 3.34 18.98
N LYS A 198 -13.84 3.79 19.40
CA LYS A 198 -15.09 3.70 18.65
C LYS A 198 -15.93 4.96 18.88
N TYR A 199 -16.39 5.54 17.79
CA TYR A 199 -17.21 6.75 17.78
C TYR A 199 -18.46 6.54 16.94
N GLN A 200 -19.52 7.26 17.29
CA GLN A 200 -20.72 7.38 16.49
C GLN A 200 -20.98 8.84 16.18
N ILE A 201 -21.27 9.16 14.93
CA ILE A 201 -21.61 10.52 14.50
C ILE A 201 -23.10 10.57 14.26
N ASN A 202 -23.78 11.37 15.09
CA ASN A 202 -25.19 11.69 14.97
C ASN A 202 -25.33 13.22 14.94
N THR A 203 -26.06 13.73 13.95
CA THR A 203 -26.24 15.18 13.72
C THR A 203 -24.94 15.98 13.84
N ASN A 204 -23.92 15.56 13.09
CA ASN A 204 -22.55 16.12 13.07
C ASN A 204 -21.75 16.01 14.39
N LYS A 205 -22.33 15.51 15.47
CA LYS A 205 -21.65 15.38 16.76
C LYS A 205 -21.02 14.01 16.90
N TRP A 206 -19.73 14.02 17.22
CA TRP A 206 -18.99 12.81 17.58
C TRP A 206 -19.35 12.41 19.01
N GLN A 207 -19.94 11.24 19.15
CA GLN A 207 -20.23 10.59 20.42
C GLN A 207 -19.25 9.45 20.63
N THR A 208 -18.50 9.50 21.73
CA THR A 208 -17.59 8.43 22.12
C THR A 208 -18.38 7.22 22.64
N ILE A 209 -18.05 6.04 22.11
CA ILE A 209 -18.55 4.74 22.60
C ILE A 209 -17.45 4.00 23.35
N LEU A 210 -16.22 4.06 22.84
CA LEU A 210 -15.04 3.42 23.41
C LEU A 210 -13.83 4.32 23.17
N GLU A 211 -13.03 4.54 24.21
CA GLU A 211 -11.71 5.16 24.12
C GLU A 211 -10.78 4.44 25.10
N LYS A 212 -9.73 3.82 24.56
CA LYS A 212 -8.69 3.09 25.29
C LYS A 212 -7.33 3.40 24.69
N TYR A 213 -6.94 4.67 24.69
CA TYR A 213 -5.68 5.12 24.10
C TYR A 213 -4.44 4.49 24.77
N ASP A 214 -4.54 4.06 26.03
CA ASP A 214 -3.50 3.27 26.70
C ASP A 214 -3.12 1.99 25.92
N LEU A 215 -4.06 1.40 25.17
CA LEU A 215 -3.79 0.25 24.29
C LEU A 215 -2.97 0.64 23.07
N LEU A 216 -3.11 1.86 22.57
CA LEU A 216 -2.26 2.39 21.51
C LEU A 216 -0.85 2.66 22.05
N ASP A 217 -0.75 3.26 23.24
CA ASP A 217 0.53 3.62 23.85
C ASP A 217 1.36 2.39 24.23
N SER A 218 0.75 1.41 24.91
CA SER A 218 1.40 0.12 25.22
C SER A 218 1.93 -0.59 23.97
N VAL A 219 1.13 -0.56 22.90
CA VAL A 219 1.52 -1.12 21.62
C VAL A 219 2.69 -0.33 21.01
N LEU A 220 2.72 1.00 21.09
CA LEU A 220 3.86 1.80 20.61
C LEU A 220 5.13 1.61 21.46
N GLU A 221 5.01 1.42 22.77
CA GLU A 221 6.14 1.19 23.69
C GLU A 221 6.85 -0.15 23.44
N GLU A 222 6.10 -1.21 23.08
CA GLU A 222 6.69 -2.48 22.68
C GLU A 222 7.60 -2.33 21.44
N GLU A 223 7.26 -1.41 20.53
CA GLU A 223 8.07 -1.12 19.33
C GLU A 223 9.44 -0.57 19.70
N GLN A 224 9.47 0.36 20.66
CA GLN A 224 10.69 1.00 21.10
C GLN A 224 11.63 0.01 21.80
N LYS A 225 11.08 -0.96 22.54
CA LYS A 225 11.88 -2.02 23.18
C LYS A 225 12.48 -2.99 22.17
N PHE A 226 11.72 -3.39 21.14
CA PHE A 226 12.21 -4.27 20.07
C PHE A 226 13.27 -3.59 19.20
N ALA A 227 13.10 -2.31 18.87
CA ALA A 227 14.08 -1.55 18.10
C ALA A 227 15.42 -1.41 18.85
N ILE A 228 15.38 -1.19 20.16
CA ILE A 228 16.59 -1.11 21.00
C ILE A 228 17.28 -2.48 21.14
N SER A 229 16.53 -3.59 21.19
CA SER A 229 17.13 -4.92 21.29
C SER A 229 17.83 -5.36 20.00
N ASP A 230 17.34 -4.95 18.83
CA ASP A 230 17.98 -5.28 17.55
C ASP A 230 19.27 -4.48 17.30
N GLU A 231 19.37 -3.24 17.81
CA GLU A 231 20.63 -2.48 17.77
C GLU A 231 21.72 -3.12 18.64
N ILE A 232 21.38 -3.61 19.83
CA ILE A 232 22.35 -4.19 20.79
C ILE A 232 22.91 -5.55 20.33
N VAL A 233 22.19 -6.28 19.46
CA VAL A 233 22.64 -7.59 18.93
C VAL A 233 23.49 -7.43 17.65
N SER A 234 23.62 -6.21 17.13
CA SER A 234 24.35 -5.90 15.90
C SER A 234 25.76 -5.28 16.09
N ASP A 235 26.19 -5.10 17.34
CA ASP A 235 27.57 -4.74 17.74
C ASP A 235 28.37 -5.95 18.26
#